data_AF-A0ABD7BXY0-F1
#
_entry.id   AF-A0ABD7BXY0-F1
#
_cell.length_a   1.000
_cell.length_b   1.000
_cell.length_c   1.000
_cell.angle_alpha   90.00
_cell.angle_beta   90.00
_cell.angle_gamma   90.00
#
_symmetry.space_group_name_H-M   'P 1'
#
loop_
_entity.id
_entity.type
_entity.pdbx_description
1 polymer ?
#
loop_
_entity_poly.entity_id
_entity_poly.type
_entity_poly.pdbx_seq_one_letter_code
_entity_poly.pdbx_strand_id
1 'polypeptide(L)'
;MGLIARLRRGYHLWRWRLRYWWYDTPSGVCAQHWALGLGVLVLIVQLVRVCVAAALPTPHHTPAQAVYWWVWQLAIAVVAAYVSAALRPKPEPVKPQQAQVPIVQDGQAVKHHFGTVWVGDEFILAWKMQGTIPIKTKGGKK
;
A
#
# COMPACT_ATOMS: atom_id res chain seq x y z
N MET A 1 -20.47 -26.69 -19.33
CA MET A 1 -19.16 -26.09 -18.96
C MET A 1 -18.26 -27.17 -18.39
N GLY A 2 -17.12 -27.44 -19.03
CA GLY A 2 -16.19 -28.51 -18.62
C GLY A 2 -15.59 -28.29 -17.23
N LEU A 3 -15.20 -29.40 -16.59
CA LEU A 3 -14.67 -29.45 -15.22
C LEU A 3 -13.44 -28.53 -15.04
N ILE A 4 -12.59 -28.45 -16.06
CA ILE A 4 -11.41 -27.56 -16.13
C ILE A 4 -11.81 -26.08 -16.08
N ALA A 5 -12.91 -25.68 -16.74
CA ALA A 5 -13.38 -24.30 -16.73
C ALA A 5 -13.91 -23.89 -15.34
N ARG A 6 -14.56 -24.82 -14.62
CA ARG A 6 -15.01 -24.60 -13.24
C ARG A 6 -13.83 -24.44 -12.28
N LEU A 7 -12.80 -25.29 -12.41
CA LEU A 7 -11.58 -25.18 -11.61
C LEU A 7 -10.84 -23.87 -11.85
N ARG A 8 -10.68 -23.46 -13.12
CA ARG A 8 -10.01 -22.20 -13.47
C ARG A 8 -10.77 -20.98 -12.90
N ARG A 9 -12.11 -21.00 -12.94
CA ARG A 9 -12.95 -19.96 -12.35
C ARG A 9 -12.83 -19.95 -10.82
N GLY A 10 -12.85 -21.12 -10.18
CA GLY A 10 -12.65 -21.26 -8.74
C GLY A 10 -11.32 -20.70 -8.28
N TYR A 11 -10.22 -21.09 -8.93
CA TYR A 11 -8.89 -20.56 -8.64
C TYR A 11 -8.84 -19.03 -8.79
N HIS A 12 -9.42 -18.48 -9.86
CA HIS A 12 -9.40 -17.05 -10.09
C HIS A 12 -10.17 -16.27 -9.01
N LEU A 13 -11.32 -16.79 -8.58
CA LEU A 13 -12.12 -16.20 -7.50
C LEU A 13 -11.39 -16.25 -6.15
N TRP A 14 -10.83 -17.40 -5.81
CA TRP A 14 -10.08 -17.58 -4.56
C TRP A 14 -8.82 -16.71 -4.52
N ARG A 15 -8.06 -16.64 -5.62
CA ARG A 15 -6.90 -15.76 -5.73
C ARG A 15 -7.27 -14.30 -5.56
N TRP A 16 -8.37 -13.86 -6.17
CA TRP A 16 -8.85 -12.48 -6.02
C TRP A 16 -9.28 -12.18 -4.59
N ARG A 17 -10.06 -13.08 -3.97
CA ARG A 17 -10.49 -12.94 -2.57
C ARG A 17 -9.32 -12.91 -1.60
N LEU A 18 -8.32 -13.76 -1.80
CA LEU A 18 -7.11 -13.80 -0.96
C LEU A 18 -6.32 -12.50 -1.08
N ARG A 19 -6.14 -11.99 -2.32
CA ARG A 19 -5.46 -10.72 -2.56
C ARG A 19 -6.21 -9.55 -1.92
N TYR A 20 -7.53 -9.49 -2.13
CA TYR A 20 -8.39 -8.46 -1.55
C TYR A 20 -8.33 -8.49 -0.02
N TRP A 21 -8.44 -9.67 0.58
CA TRP A 21 -8.31 -9.83 2.02
C TRP A 21 -6.93 -9.34 2.52
N TRP A 22 -5.85 -9.79 1.88
CA TRP A 22 -4.48 -9.46 2.29
C TRP A 22 -4.15 -7.97 2.18
N TYR A 23 -4.61 -7.26 1.15
CA TYR A 23 -4.22 -5.86 0.89
C TYR A 23 -5.26 -4.81 1.29
N ASP A 24 -6.56 -5.11 1.13
CA ASP A 24 -7.61 -4.09 1.17
C ASP A 24 -8.43 -4.14 2.47
N THR A 25 -8.20 -5.13 3.36
CA THR A 25 -8.94 -5.26 4.63
C THR A 25 -8.08 -4.96 5.86
N PRO A 26 -8.66 -4.37 6.93
CA PRO A 26 -7.94 -4.13 8.18
C PRO A 26 -7.38 -5.40 8.84
N SER A 27 -8.10 -6.52 8.72
CA SER A 27 -7.64 -7.82 9.24
C SER A 27 -6.45 -8.38 8.45
N GLY A 28 -6.38 -8.13 7.14
CA GLY A 28 -5.20 -8.44 6.32
C GLY A 28 -3.96 -7.64 6.75
N VAL A 29 -4.13 -6.36 7.09
CA VAL A 29 -3.04 -5.54 7.64
C VAL A 29 -2.54 -6.12 8.98
N CYS A 30 -3.44 -6.50 9.89
CA CYS A 30 -3.06 -7.16 11.15
C CYS A 30 -2.28 -8.46 10.89
N ALA A 31 -2.76 -9.29 9.96
CA ALA A 31 -2.10 -10.53 9.56
C ALA A 31 -0.70 -10.30 8.98
N GLN A 32 -0.48 -9.22 8.22
CA GLN A 32 0.84 -8.83 7.72
C GLN A 32 1.82 -8.50 8.85
N HIS A 33 1.37 -7.79 9.90
CA HIS A 33 2.20 -7.46 11.05
C HIS A 33 2.58 -8.71 11.84
N TRP A 34 1.63 -9.63 12.06
CA TRP A 34 1.90 -10.93 12.67
C TRP A 34 2.85 -11.79 11.83
N ALA A 35 2.67 -11.83 10.51
CA ALA A 35 3.56 -12.55 9.61
C ALA A 35 4.98 -11.98 9.64
N LEU A 36 5.13 -10.66 9.70
CA LEU A 36 6.42 -9.99 9.89
C LEU A 36 7.03 -10.36 11.25
N GLY A 37 6.27 -10.26 12.33
CA GLY A 37 6.73 -10.60 13.68
C GLY A 37 7.18 -12.06 13.79
N LEU A 38 6.38 -12.98 13.27
CA LEU A 38 6.73 -14.41 13.22
C LEU A 38 7.95 -14.67 12.34
N GLY A 39 8.06 -13.99 11.20
CA GLY A 39 9.24 -14.08 10.33
C GLY A 39 10.52 -13.63 11.02
N VAL A 40 10.47 -12.52 11.77
CA VAL A 40 11.60 -12.04 12.59
C VAL A 40 11.93 -13.02 13.70
N LEU A 41 10.93 -13.59 14.38
CA LEU A 41 11.15 -14.58 15.43
C LEU A 41 11.82 -15.84 14.88
N VAL A 42 11.36 -16.35 13.73
CA VAL A 42 12.00 -17.49 13.05
C VAL A 42 13.45 -17.14 12.72
N LEU A 43 13.71 -15.95 12.18
CA LEU A 43 15.07 -15.51 11.87
C LEU A 43 15.97 -15.48 13.11
N ILE A 44 15.48 -14.94 14.24
CA ILE A 44 16.23 -14.93 15.51
C ILE A 44 16.54 -16.36 15.96
N VAL A 45 15.56 -17.28 15.91
CA VAL A 45 15.78 -18.69 16.29
C VAL A 45 16.84 -19.33 15.39
N GLN A 46 16.84 -19.06 14.09
CA GLN A 46 17.85 -19.60 13.19
C GLN A 46 19.24 -19.00 13.44
N LEU A 47 19.33 -17.71 13.74
CA LEU A 47 20.60 -17.09 14.13
C LEU A 47 21.15 -17.71 15.42
N VAL A 48 20.30 -17.93 16.43
CA VAL A 48 20.68 -18.62 17.66
C VAL A 48 21.19 -20.04 17.35
N ARG A 49 20.50 -20.79 16.48
CA ARG A 49 20.96 -22.12 16.06
C ARG A 49 22.34 -22.09 15.39
N VAL A 50 22.61 -21.09 14.55
CA VAL A 50 23.93 -20.91 13.92
C VAL A 50 24.99 -20.56 14.96
N CYS A 51 24.71 -19.64 15.89
CA CYS A 51 25.65 -19.28 16.95
C CYS A 51 25.99 -20.48 17.84
N VAL A 52 24.99 -21.28 18.21
CA VAL A 52 25.19 -22.52 18.98
C VAL A 52 25.99 -23.55 18.20
N ALA A 53 25.68 -23.74 16.91
CA ALA A 53 26.42 -24.65 16.04
C ALA A 53 27.88 -24.19 15.78
N ALA A 54 28.14 -22.89 15.80
CA ALA A 54 29.49 -22.34 15.65
C ALA A 54 30.31 -22.41 16.96
N ALA A 55 29.66 -22.32 18.11
CA ALA A 55 30.30 -22.38 19.42
C ALA A 55 30.64 -23.83 19.86
N LEU A 56 29.92 -24.83 19.34
CA LEU A 56 30.16 -26.24 19.64
C LEU A 56 30.99 -26.88 18.52
N PRO A 57 32.12 -27.56 18.82
CA PRO A 57 32.88 -28.27 17.81
C PRO A 57 32.02 -29.39 17.21
N THR A 58 31.78 -29.34 15.90
CA THR A 58 30.99 -30.36 15.21
C THR A 58 31.84 -31.62 14.99
N PRO A 59 31.31 -32.82 15.28
CA PRO A 59 32.00 -34.06 14.94
C PRO A 59 32.16 -34.15 13.42
N HIS A 60 33.40 -34.31 12.94
CA HIS A 60 33.85 -34.29 11.54
C HIS A 60 33.13 -35.25 10.56
N HIS A 61 32.18 -36.05 11.03
CA HIS A 61 31.49 -37.11 10.29
C HIS A 61 29.98 -36.87 10.07
N THR A 62 29.47 -35.67 10.39
CA THR A 62 28.04 -35.33 10.18
C THR A 62 27.85 -34.34 9.02
N PRO A 63 26.75 -34.43 8.25
CA PRO A 63 26.48 -33.56 7.10
C PRO A 63 26.04 -32.14 7.55
N ALA A 64 26.89 -31.45 8.31
CA ALA A 64 26.65 -30.09 8.78
C ALA A 64 26.49 -29.08 7.62
N GLN A 65 27.08 -29.37 6.45
CA GLN A 65 26.96 -28.55 5.24
C GLN A 65 25.51 -28.28 4.81
N ALA A 66 24.61 -29.25 4.98
CA ALA A 66 23.22 -29.09 4.58
C ALA A 66 22.50 -28.03 5.43
N VAL A 67 22.86 -27.92 6.71
CA VAL A 67 22.25 -26.97 7.65
C VAL A 67 22.68 -25.54 7.36
N TYR A 68 23.96 -25.32 7.06
CA TYR A 68 24.47 -23.99 6.72
C TYR A 68 23.90 -23.46 5.39
N TRP A 69 23.67 -24.36 4.43
CA TRP A 69 23.19 -23.99 3.10
C TRP A 69 21.78 -23.34 3.13
N TRP A 70 20.82 -23.93 3.84
CA TRP A 70 19.46 -23.38 3.88
C TRP A 70 19.37 -22.09 4.70
N VAL A 71 20.21 -21.91 5.72
CA VAL A 71 20.29 -20.66 6.48
C VAL A 71 20.80 -19.52 5.61
N TRP A 72 21.84 -19.77 4.80
CA TRP A 72 22.37 -18.77 3.88
C TRP A 72 21.36 -18.37 2.81
N GLN A 73 20.60 -19.32 2.28
CA GLN A 73 19.49 -19.02 1.37
C GLN A 73 18.39 -18.17 2.03
N LEU A 74 18.07 -18.42 3.31
CA LEU A 74 17.12 -17.61 4.07
C LEU A 74 17.63 -16.18 4.28
N ALA A 75 18.91 -16.00 4.60
CA ALA A 75 19.54 -14.69 4.73
C ALA A 75 19.49 -13.89 3.42
N ILE A 76 19.82 -14.53 2.29
CA ILE A 76 19.72 -13.90 0.96
C ILE A 76 18.28 -13.50 0.64
N ALA A 77 17.30 -14.36 0.94
CA ALA A 77 15.89 -14.07 0.70
C ALA A 77 15.41 -12.84 1.50
N VAL A 78 15.85 -12.69 2.74
CA VAL A 78 15.52 -11.53 3.59
C VAL A 78 16.15 -10.25 3.05
N VAL A 79 17.42 -10.29 2.62
CA VAL A 79 18.09 -9.15 2.00
C VAL A 79 17.40 -8.74 0.70
N ALA A 80 17.05 -9.70 -0.16
CA ALA A 80 16.33 -9.45 -1.41
C ALA A 80 14.94 -8.83 -1.16
N ALA A 81 14.20 -9.33 -0.16
CA ALA A 81 12.92 -8.76 0.23
C ALA A 81 13.05 -7.32 0.75
N TYR A 82 14.09 -7.04 1.55
CA TYR A 82 14.37 -5.68 2.02
C TYR A 82 14.70 -4.73 0.88
N VAL A 83 15.58 -5.15 -0.05
CA VAL A 83 15.95 -4.35 -1.24
C VAL A 83 14.72 -4.10 -2.13
N SER A 84 13.86 -5.10 -2.33
CA SER A 84 12.61 -4.94 -3.08
C SER A 84 11.64 -3.97 -2.40
N ALA A 85 11.57 -3.97 -1.07
CA ALA A 85 10.75 -3.02 -0.32
C ALA A 85 11.32 -1.59 -0.39
N ALA A 86 12.64 -1.45 -0.32
CA ALA A 86 13.33 -0.16 -0.41
C ALA A 86 13.23 0.47 -1.81
N LEU A 87 13.36 -0.35 -2.87
CA LEU A 87 13.27 0.07 -4.27
C LEU A 87 11.82 0.25 -4.77
N ARG A 88 10.81 -0.04 -3.93
CA ARG A 88 9.42 0.07 -4.34
C ARG A 88 9.11 1.53 -4.70
N PRO A 89 8.70 1.83 -5.95
CA PRO A 89 8.38 3.19 -6.34
C PRO A 89 7.20 3.69 -5.49
N LYS A 90 7.43 4.82 -4.81
CA LYS A 90 6.39 5.47 -4.01
C LYS A 90 5.39 6.11 -4.98
N PRO A 91 4.07 5.90 -4.79
CA PRO A 91 3.07 6.54 -5.63
C PRO A 91 3.27 8.06 -5.62
N GLU A 92 3.27 8.68 -6.79
CA GLU A 92 3.32 10.13 -6.88
C GLU A 92 2.11 10.73 -6.16
N PRO A 93 2.32 11.74 -5.30
CA PRO A 93 1.20 12.43 -4.67
C PRO A 93 0.36 13.08 -5.77
N VAL A 94 -0.96 12.83 -5.73
CA VAL A 94 -1.91 13.46 -6.64
C VAL A 94 -1.69 14.97 -6.58
N LYS A 95 -1.22 15.55 -7.68
CA LYS A 95 -1.01 17.00 -7.77
C LYS A 95 -2.38 17.67 -7.60
N PRO A 96 -2.52 18.63 -6.67
CA PRO A 96 -3.78 19.34 -6.51
C PRO A 96 -4.09 20.03 -7.84
N GLN A 97 -5.28 19.75 -8.35
CA GLN A 97 -5.77 20.30 -9.60
C GLN A 97 -5.83 21.82 -9.44
N GLN A 98 -4.97 22.54 -10.17
CA GLN A 98 -5.04 24.00 -10.26
C GLN A 98 -6.27 24.32 -11.11
N ALA A 99 -7.44 24.36 -10.48
CA ALA A 99 -8.63 24.89 -11.12
C ALA A 99 -8.33 26.34 -11.51
N GLN A 100 -8.44 26.65 -12.81
CA GLN A 100 -8.43 28.03 -13.27
C GLN A 100 -9.63 28.72 -12.63
N VAL A 101 -9.35 29.53 -11.62
CA VAL A 101 -10.38 30.27 -10.89
C VAL A 101 -10.85 31.37 -11.83
N PRO A 102 -12.15 31.49 -12.12
CA PRO A 102 -12.65 32.67 -12.82
C PRO A 102 -12.36 33.90 -11.95
N ILE A 103 -11.61 34.87 -12.49
CA ILE A 103 -11.31 36.12 -11.80
C ILE A 103 -12.58 36.96 -11.83
N VAL A 104 -13.29 37.04 -10.71
CA VAL A 104 -14.48 37.89 -10.55
C VAL A 104 -14.05 39.20 -9.86
N GLN A 105 -14.64 40.32 -10.26
CA GLN A 105 -14.44 41.60 -9.56
C GLN A 105 -15.16 41.54 -8.21
N ASP A 106 -14.39 41.56 -7.12
CA ASP A 106 -14.93 41.51 -5.77
C ASP A 106 -15.65 42.83 -5.43
N GLY A 107 -16.90 42.75 -4.94
CA GLY A 107 -17.67 43.92 -4.49
C GLY A 107 -18.87 44.34 -5.35
N GLN A 108 -19.26 43.58 -6.39
CA GLN A 108 -20.45 43.89 -7.17
C GLN A 108 -21.74 43.50 -6.41
N ALA A 109 -22.65 44.46 -6.21
CA ALA A 109 -23.92 44.22 -5.53
C ALA A 109 -24.84 43.29 -6.35
N VAL A 110 -25.45 42.31 -5.68
CA VAL A 110 -26.42 41.38 -6.29
C VAL A 110 -27.66 42.15 -6.71
N LYS A 111 -27.94 42.20 -8.01
CA LYS A 111 -29.14 42.84 -8.54
C LYS A 111 -30.34 41.91 -8.36
N HIS A 112 -31.39 42.40 -7.71
CA HIS A 112 -32.67 41.69 -7.60
C HIS A 112 -33.62 42.15 -8.72
N HIS A 113 -34.05 41.23 -9.57
CA HIS A 113 -35.04 41.49 -10.62
C HIS A 113 -36.39 40.91 -10.21
N PHE A 114 -37.47 41.69 -10.37
CA PHE A 114 -38.85 41.25 -10.11
C PHE A 114 -39.67 41.36 -11.40
N GLY A 115 -40.43 40.30 -11.73
CA GLY A 115 -41.21 40.19 -12.97
C GLY A 115 -40.53 39.34 -14.06
N THR A 116 -41.19 39.16 -15.20
CA THR A 116 -40.65 38.39 -16.35
C THR A 116 -39.81 39.30 -17.24
N VAL A 117 -38.52 39.39 -16.94
CA VAL A 117 -37.53 40.19 -17.68
C VAL A 117 -36.35 39.32 -18.10
N TRP A 118 -35.87 39.49 -19.33
CA TRP A 118 -34.68 38.82 -19.82
C TRP A 118 -33.42 39.50 -19.25
N VAL A 119 -32.56 38.72 -18.58
CA VAL A 119 -31.29 39.19 -17.99
C VAL A 119 -30.14 38.62 -18.82
N GLY A 120 -29.25 39.51 -19.31
CA GLY A 120 -28.10 39.15 -20.16
C GLY A 120 -26.75 39.05 -19.43
N ASP A 121 -26.68 39.47 -18.17
CA ASP A 121 -25.46 39.47 -17.37
C ASP A 121 -25.46 38.25 -16.43
N GLU A 122 -24.81 37.17 -16.84
CA GLU A 122 -24.60 35.98 -16.01
C GLU A 122 -23.39 36.23 -15.09
N PHE A 123 -23.62 36.29 -13.78
CA PHE A 123 -22.57 36.45 -12.79
C PHE A 123 -22.53 35.23 -11.87
N ILE A 124 -21.33 34.74 -11.59
CA ILE A 124 -21.13 33.59 -10.70
C ILE A 124 -21.18 34.09 -9.25
N LEU A 125 -22.31 33.89 -8.59
CA LEU A 125 -22.51 34.29 -7.18
C LEU A 125 -21.66 33.45 -6.21
N ALA A 126 -21.55 32.15 -6.46
CA ALA A 126 -20.85 31.23 -5.57
C ALA A 126 -20.17 30.13 -6.38
N TRP A 127 -18.83 30.15 -6.37
CA TRP A 127 -18.02 29.08 -6.94
C TRP A 127 -17.43 28.23 -5.82
N LYS A 128 -17.71 26.92 -5.84
CA LYS A 128 -17.05 25.96 -4.96
C LYS A 128 -15.97 25.23 -5.77
N MET A 129 -14.73 25.23 -5.27
CA MET A 129 -13.66 24.44 -5.87
C MET A 129 -14.08 22.97 -5.95
N GLN A 130 -14.23 22.45 -7.16
CA GLN A 130 -14.43 21.04 -7.41
C GLN A 130 -13.07 20.43 -7.80
N GLY A 131 -12.60 19.49 -6.98
CA GLY A 131 -11.33 18.82 -7.18
C GLY A 131 -11.15 17.69 -6.16
N THR A 132 -10.22 16.77 -6.45
CA THR A 132 -9.90 15.67 -5.55
C THR A 132 -9.15 16.18 -4.32
N ILE A 133 -9.75 16.07 -3.14
CA ILE A 133 -9.07 16.36 -1.86
C ILE A 133 -8.19 15.15 -1.52
N PRO A 134 -6.87 15.32 -1.29
CA PRO A 134 -6.02 14.21 -0.86
C PRO A 134 -6.45 13.72 0.52
N ILE A 135 -6.84 12.45 0.62
CA ILE A 135 -7.38 11.79 1.82
C ILE A 135 -6.37 11.72 2.99
N LYS A 136 -5.09 11.98 2.73
CA LYS A 136 -4.05 12.08 3.76
C LYS A 136 -3.09 13.23 3.46
N THR A 137 -3.39 14.42 3.96
CA THR A 137 -2.31 15.31 4.38
C THR A 137 -1.58 14.58 5.50
N LYS A 138 -0.29 14.28 5.30
CA LYS A 138 0.58 13.90 6.42
C LYS A 138 0.33 14.91 7.54
N GLY A 139 0.01 14.41 8.73
CA GLY A 139 -0.09 15.20 9.95
C GLY A 139 1.21 15.97 10.14
N GLY A 140 1.22 17.21 9.63
CA GLY A 140 2.18 18.21 10.01
C GLY A 140 1.75 18.69 11.37
N LYS A 141 2.56 18.37 12.38
CA LYS A 141 2.48 18.90 13.73
C LYS A 141 2.08 20.38 13.70
N LYS A 142 0.96 20.70 14.33
CA LYS A 142 0.89 21.86 15.23
C LYS A 142 0.85 21.31 16.64
#